data_AF-A0A7X3K7T9-F1
#
_entry.id   AF-A0A7X3K7T9-F1
#
_cell.length_a   1.000
_cell.length_b   1.000
_cell.length_c   1.000
_cell.angle_alpha   90.00
_cell.angle_beta   90.00
_cell.angle_gamma   90.00
#
_symmetry.space_group_name_H-M   'P 1'
#
loop_
_entity.id
_entity.type
_entity.pdbx_description
1 polymer ?
#
loop_
_entity_poly.entity_id
_entity_poly.type
_entity_poly.pdbx_seq_one_letter_code
_entity_poly.pdbx_strand_id
1 'polypeptide(L)'
;MQEFYKKALLFLIALLVVDALLAALFIFLSQPTYTLSPALRDGIRWDPVAVSDKELGGTSAVSLRGAGPGAVSFDYRLTHDGKFPFAGTRFMAKDAKGNLATVDLRGYETITFTARCSPAYPMMLGMTVFDDKISVPGQYITYRSPGTFFPCNEQGVPVSIDIRRLTVPDWWLSMMKLPLSSKDYQLDKVAQFSFGSSSRTPFDLDAHVDISNIKLHRQDYRYIVALAVILGTGWIMFGIWFFRTHTRTLAASLSSRLKKDLPLVAYRQLTLQPYRDEEMATVLKFIATNYTNPELDLESVVAGTGANRNKVNDLLKTELGMTFTGYVNKLRLTEAARLLTEKSTATVAEIAYSVGYGNVSYFNRLFKEEYGCTPKAFRTLAPDQPSFDAEPRPKKVGNG
;
A
#
# COMPACT_ATOMS: atom_id res chain seq x y z
N MET A 1 18.09 -5.15 -25.22
CA MET A 1 16.80 -5.24 -24.51
C MET A 1 16.75 -6.48 -23.62
N GLN A 2 16.90 -7.71 -24.15
CA GLN A 2 16.77 -8.96 -23.39
C GLN A 2 17.74 -9.09 -22.18
N GLU A 3 19.01 -8.73 -22.35
CA GLU A 3 20.02 -8.70 -21.26
C GLU A 3 19.68 -7.71 -20.13
N PHE A 4 19.06 -6.56 -20.47
CA PHE A 4 18.63 -5.58 -19.47
C PHE A 4 17.53 -6.16 -18.58
N TYR A 5 16.49 -6.75 -19.18
CA TYR A 5 15.39 -7.36 -18.43
C TYR A 5 15.86 -8.55 -17.60
N LYS A 6 16.81 -9.35 -18.10
CA LYS A 6 17.40 -10.46 -17.32
C LYS A 6 18.15 -9.96 -16.08
N LYS A 7 18.96 -8.90 -16.21
CA LYS A 7 19.64 -8.28 -15.07
C LYS A 7 18.65 -7.61 -14.11
N ALA A 8 17.66 -6.88 -14.62
CA ALA A 8 16.63 -6.25 -13.80
C ALA A 8 15.81 -7.29 -13.01
N LEU A 9 15.48 -8.43 -13.62
CA LEU A 9 14.82 -9.55 -12.96
C LEU A 9 15.68 -10.14 -11.84
N LEU A 10 16.98 -10.34 -12.08
CA LEU A 10 17.90 -10.82 -11.03
C LEU A 10 17.99 -9.83 -9.86
N PHE A 11 18.08 -8.53 -10.12
CA PHE A 11 18.07 -7.50 -9.07
C PHE A 11 16.74 -7.47 -8.31
N LEU A 12 15.61 -7.63 -9.00
CA LEU A 12 14.28 -7.70 -8.37
C LEU A 12 14.18 -8.92 -7.44
N ILE A 13 14.62 -10.09 -7.89
CA ILE A 13 14.63 -11.32 -7.08
C ILE A 13 15.53 -11.13 -5.86
N ALA A 14 16.73 -10.56 -6.03
CA ALA A 14 17.64 -10.30 -4.92
C ALA A 14 17.02 -9.33 -3.89
N LEU A 15 16.37 -8.26 -4.35
CA LEU A 15 15.67 -7.31 -3.47
C LEU A 15 14.57 -8.01 -2.67
N LEU A 16 13.72 -8.82 -3.31
CA LEU A 16 12.66 -9.56 -2.64
C LEU A 16 13.19 -10.54 -1.58
N VAL A 17 14.32 -11.21 -1.85
CA VAL A 17 14.96 -12.10 -0.87
C VAL A 17 15.48 -11.31 0.33
N VAL A 18 16.13 -10.17 0.10
CA VAL A 18 16.62 -9.29 1.18
C VAL A 18 15.45 -8.76 2.01
N ASP A 19 14.37 -8.33 1.36
CA ASP A 19 13.16 -7.85 2.02
C ASP A 19 12.55 -8.94 2.91
N ALA A 20 12.47 -10.18 2.44
CA ALA A 20 11.97 -11.31 3.23
C ALA A 20 12.85 -11.59 4.47
N LEU A 21 14.17 -11.54 4.32
CA LEU A 21 15.12 -11.74 5.42
C LEU A 21 15.03 -10.60 6.45
N LEU A 22 14.94 -9.35 5.99
CA LEU A 22 14.76 -8.18 6.86
C LEU A 22 13.42 -8.25 7.58
N ALA A 23 12.34 -8.62 6.88
CA ALA A 23 11.04 -8.77 7.49
C ALA A 23 11.06 -9.82 8.60
N ALA A 24 11.63 -11.00 8.35
CA ALA A 24 11.77 -12.06 9.36
C ALA A 24 12.57 -11.58 10.58
N LEU A 25 13.70 -10.90 10.36
CA LEU A 25 14.55 -10.37 11.43
C LEU A 25 13.84 -9.31 12.26
N PHE A 26 13.23 -8.31 11.62
CA PHE A 26 12.57 -7.21 12.33
C PHE A 26 11.28 -7.64 13.03
N ILE A 27 10.54 -8.60 12.48
CA ILE A 27 9.39 -9.20 13.16
C ILE A 27 9.87 -9.92 14.43
N PHE A 28 10.93 -10.73 14.34
CA PHE A 28 11.52 -11.40 15.49
C PHE A 28 12.00 -10.41 16.57
N LEU A 29 12.67 -9.33 16.17
CA LEU A 29 13.12 -8.28 17.08
C LEU A 29 11.96 -7.46 17.68
N SER A 30 10.81 -7.38 17.00
CA SER A 30 9.65 -6.62 17.49
C SER A 30 8.86 -7.33 18.60
N GLN A 31 9.09 -8.63 18.81
CA GLN A 31 8.39 -9.45 19.80
C GLN A 31 9.33 -10.01 20.89
N PRO A 32 10.08 -9.16 21.64
CA PRO A 32 10.91 -9.68 22.70
C PRO A 32 10.04 -10.28 23.80
N THR A 33 10.38 -11.50 24.21
CA THR A 33 9.67 -12.23 25.27
C THR A 33 10.40 -12.09 26.60
N TYR A 34 9.64 -11.83 27.65
CA TYR A 34 10.10 -11.79 29.03
C TYR A 34 9.47 -12.94 29.82
N THR A 35 10.29 -13.71 30.51
CA THR A 35 9.83 -14.89 31.26
C THR A 35 9.77 -14.53 32.74
N LEU A 36 8.65 -14.79 33.41
CA LEU A 36 8.54 -14.66 34.87
C LEU A 36 9.41 -15.73 35.51
N SER A 37 10.53 -15.33 36.11
CA SER A 37 11.54 -16.26 36.63
C SER A 37 11.91 -15.92 38.07
N PRO A 38 12.10 -16.94 38.93
CA PRO A 38 12.75 -16.77 40.23
C PRO A 38 14.22 -16.34 40.12
N ALA A 39 14.84 -16.54 38.95
CA ALA A 39 16.19 -16.05 38.68
C ALA A 39 16.18 -14.55 38.37
N LEU A 40 17.18 -13.83 38.88
CA LEU A 40 17.35 -12.40 38.65
C LEU A 40 17.59 -12.12 37.16
N ARG A 41 16.73 -11.29 36.56
CA ARG A 41 16.83 -10.83 35.17
C ARG A 41 16.50 -9.35 35.11
N ASP A 42 17.39 -8.56 34.49
CA ASP A 42 17.26 -7.10 34.41
C ASP A 42 17.09 -6.43 35.79
N GLY A 43 17.73 -7.00 36.82
CA GLY A 43 17.67 -6.51 38.20
C GLY A 43 16.40 -6.89 38.98
N ILE A 44 15.47 -7.64 38.37
CA ILE A 44 14.22 -8.09 38.99
C ILE A 44 14.16 -9.63 39.00
N ARG A 45 13.66 -10.20 40.09
CA ARG A 45 13.25 -11.61 40.16
C ARG A 45 11.79 -11.72 40.61
N TRP A 46 11.13 -12.77 40.18
CA TRP A 46 9.73 -13.05 40.53
C TRP A 46 9.68 -14.26 41.47
N ASP A 47 9.53 -13.99 42.76
CA ASP A 47 9.49 -15.03 43.80
C ASP A 47 8.04 -15.55 43.94
N PRO A 48 7.75 -16.83 43.65
CA PRO A 48 6.44 -17.40 43.89
C PRO A 48 6.24 -17.66 45.39
N VAL A 49 5.07 -17.27 45.90
CA VAL A 49 4.69 -17.40 47.30
C VAL A 49 3.28 -18.01 47.36
N ALA A 50 3.10 -19.04 48.18
CA ALA A 50 1.81 -19.63 48.47
C ALA A 50 0.92 -18.61 49.19
N VAL A 51 -0.34 -18.49 48.79
CA VAL A 51 -1.26 -17.63 49.51
C VAL A 51 -2.66 -18.19 49.59
N SER A 52 -3.32 -17.95 50.72
CA SER A 52 -4.71 -18.29 50.93
C SER A 52 -5.43 -17.27 51.81
N ASP A 53 -6.73 -17.46 51.94
CA ASP A 53 -7.60 -16.79 52.89
C ASP A 53 -7.17 -16.92 54.36
N LYS A 54 -6.15 -17.74 54.67
CA LYS A 54 -5.54 -17.84 56.01
C LYS A 54 -5.01 -16.49 56.51
N GLU A 55 -4.55 -15.61 55.61
CA GLU A 55 -4.18 -14.22 55.94
C GLU A 55 -5.37 -13.40 56.49
N LEU A 56 -6.59 -13.83 56.19
CA LEU A 56 -7.86 -13.21 56.60
C LEU A 56 -8.63 -14.07 57.62
N GLY A 57 -7.98 -15.07 58.22
CA GLY A 57 -8.58 -15.97 59.22
C GLY A 57 -9.34 -17.17 58.66
N GLY A 58 -9.24 -17.44 57.34
CA GLY A 58 -9.77 -18.66 56.72
C GLY A 58 -8.91 -19.90 56.99
N THR A 59 -9.36 -21.06 56.49
CA THR A 59 -8.71 -22.37 56.69
C THR A 59 -8.26 -23.02 55.37
N SER A 60 -8.33 -22.31 54.25
CA SER A 60 -7.87 -22.83 52.97
C SER A 60 -6.34 -23.01 52.97
N ALA A 61 -5.87 -24.08 52.35
CA ALA A 61 -4.47 -24.47 52.36
C ALA A 61 -3.87 -24.41 50.95
N VAL A 62 -2.60 -24.00 50.87
CA VAL A 62 -1.80 -24.03 49.64
C VAL A 62 -0.40 -24.54 49.96
N SER A 63 0.14 -25.37 49.08
CA SER A 63 1.52 -25.86 49.15
C SER A 63 2.19 -25.70 47.79
N LEU A 64 3.30 -24.95 47.73
CA LEU A 64 4.13 -24.89 46.52
C LEU A 64 4.90 -26.20 46.36
N ARG A 65 4.74 -26.86 45.22
CA ARG A 65 5.46 -28.10 44.89
C ARG A 65 6.78 -27.83 44.17
N GLY A 66 6.81 -26.80 43.34
CA GLY A 66 8.01 -26.40 42.64
C GLY A 66 7.83 -25.09 41.88
N ALA A 67 8.95 -24.41 41.66
CA ALA A 67 9.00 -23.20 40.85
C ALA A 67 10.28 -23.17 40.03
N GLY A 68 10.15 -22.73 38.78
CA GLY A 68 11.26 -22.57 37.86
C GLY A 68 11.04 -21.39 36.91
N PRO A 69 11.96 -21.17 35.96
CA PRO A 69 11.81 -20.10 34.98
C PRO A 69 10.53 -20.28 34.15
N GLY A 70 9.56 -19.40 34.34
CA GLY A 70 8.27 -19.42 33.65
C GLY A 70 7.37 -20.59 34.04
N ALA A 71 7.59 -21.21 35.21
CA ALA A 71 6.78 -22.34 35.65
C ALA A 71 6.55 -22.34 37.16
N VAL A 72 5.37 -22.75 37.59
CA VAL A 72 5.01 -22.98 38.99
C VAL A 72 4.04 -24.15 39.10
N SER A 73 4.26 -24.97 40.11
CA SER A 73 3.42 -26.11 40.46
C SER A 73 3.00 -25.97 41.91
N PHE A 74 1.70 -26.09 42.19
CA PHE A 74 1.16 -25.95 43.53
C PHE A 74 -0.10 -26.77 43.74
N ASP A 75 -0.27 -27.22 44.98
CA ASP A 75 -1.49 -27.86 45.44
C ASP A 75 -2.27 -26.90 46.30
N TYR A 76 -3.59 -27.00 46.26
CA TYR A 76 -4.42 -26.29 47.20
C TYR A 76 -5.74 -26.97 47.48
N ARG A 77 -6.34 -26.57 48.60
CA ARG A 77 -7.69 -26.97 49.02
C ARG A 77 -8.41 -25.75 49.57
N LEU A 78 -9.55 -25.41 48.97
CA LEU A 78 -10.44 -24.38 49.50
C LEU A 78 -11.37 -24.96 50.56
N THR A 79 -11.69 -24.17 51.59
CA THR A 79 -12.66 -24.51 52.63
C THR A 79 -13.76 -23.45 52.71
N HIS A 80 -14.84 -23.78 53.42
CA HIS A 80 -15.99 -22.88 53.60
C HIS A 80 -15.84 -21.90 54.77
N ASP A 81 -14.83 -22.07 55.62
CA ASP A 81 -14.73 -21.36 56.91
C ASP A 81 -14.36 -19.86 56.77
N GLY A 82 -13.94 -19.43 55.56
CA GLY A 82 -13.56 -18.06 55.27
C GLY A 82 -14.72 -17.20 54.74
N LYS A 83 -14.73 -15.90 55.08
CA LYS A 83 -15.69 -14.92 54.51
C LYS A 83 -15.53 -14.75 53.00
N PHE A 84 -14.29 -14.86 52.51
CA PHE A 84 -13.94 -14.82 51.10
C PHE A 84 -12.86 -15.87 50.82
N PRO A 85 -13.24 -17.14 50.62
CA PRO A 85 -12.26 -18.20 50.46
C PRO A 85 -11.46 -18.02 49.17
N PHE A 86 -10.14 -18.10 49.28
CA PHE A 86 -9.23 -18.08 48.13
C PHE A 86 -7.95 -18.85 48.43
N ALA A 87 -7.33 -19.37 47.37
CA ALA A 87 -6.10 -20.12 47.43
C ALA A 87 -5.37 -20.02 46.09
N GLY A 88 -4.04 -19.86 46.12
CA GLY A 88 -3.22 -19.82 44.92
C GLY A 88 -1.78 -19.43 45.19
N THR A 89 -1.11 -18.98 44.14
CA THR A 89 0.28 -18.49 44.19
C THR A 89 0.35 -17.05 43.70
N ARG A 90 1.19 -16.25 44.34
CA ARG A 90 1.56 -14.90 43.89
C ARG A 90 3.04 -14.88 43.53
N PHE A 91 3.38 -14.34 42.37
CA PHE A 91 4.72 -13.99 41.98
C PHE A 91 5.01 -12.57 42.43
N MET A 92 5.83 -12.40 43.46
CA MET A 92 6.23 -11.09 43.97
C MET A 92 7.47 -10.60 43.24
N ALA A 93 7.40 -9.40 42.66
CA ALA A 93 8.58 -8.75 42.12
C ALA A 93 9.52 -8.33 43.26
N LYS A 94 10.79 -8.73 43.15
CA LYS A 94 11.86 -8.33 44.07
C LYS A 94 13.08 -7.83 43.32
N ASP A 95 13.76 -6.86 43.91
CA ASP A 95 15.02 -6.33 43.41
C ASP A 95 16.19 -7.31 43.65
N ALA A 96 17.39 -6.96 43.15
CA ALA A 96 18.62 -7.72 43.37
C ALA A 96 19.00 -7.92 44.84
N LYS A 97 18.51 -7.06 45.75
CA LYS A 97 18.74 -7.13 47.20
C LYS A 97 17.65 -7.94 47.92
N GLY A 98 16.63 -8.39 47.21
CA GLY A 98 15.49 -9.13 47.76
C GLY A 98 14.39 -8.26 48.37
N ASN A 99 14.44 -6.93 48.18
CA ASN A 99 13.36 -6.04 48.59
C ASN A 99 12.21 -6.10 47.59
N LEU A 100 11.01 -5.81 48.07
CA LEU A 100 9.82 -5.69 47.23
C LEU A 100 10.02 -4.57 46.19
N ALA A 101 9.72 -4.89 44.93
CA ALA A 101 9.90 -3.98 43.81
C ALA A 101 8.60 -3.87 42.98
N THR A 102 8.57 -2.88 42.10
CA THR A 102 7.54 -2.74 41.07
C THR A 102 8.21 -2.73 39.70
N VAL A 103 7.53 -3.30 38.71
CA VAL A 103 8.05 -3.45 37.35
C VAL A 103 7.20 -2.65 36.36
N ASP A 104 7.86 -1.90 35.48
CA ASP A 104 7.19 -1.23 34.36
C ASP A 104 6.97 -2.22 33.22
N LEU A 105 5.70 -2.57 33.03
CA LEU A 105 5.21 -3.47 32.00
C LEU A 105 4.39 -2.75 30.92
N ARG A 106 4.43 -1.42 30.81
CA ARG A 106 3.66 -0.67 29.78
C ARG A 106 3.93 -1.10 28.34
N GLY A 107 5.14 -1.61 28.07
CA GLY A 107 5.49 -2.14 26.75
C GLY A 107 4.90 -3.53 26.44
N TYR A 108 4.41 -4.24 27.46
CA TYR A 108 3.92 -5.60 27.31
C TYR A 108 2.41 -5.62 27.09
N GLU A 109 1.97 -6.45 26.16
CA GLU A 109 0.56 -6.51 25.76
C GLU A 109 -0.09 -7.81 26.20
N THR A 110 0.61 -8.93 26.03
CA THR A 110 0.03 -10.26 26.19
C THR A 110 0.85 -11.11 27.13
N ILE A 111 0.20 -11.84 28.03
CA ILE A 111 0.79 -12.95 28.78
C ILE A 111 0.31 -14.27 28.20
N THR A 112 1.23 -15.20 27.97
CA THR A 112 0.93 -16.56 27.50
C THR A 112 1.48 -17.59 28.47
N PHE A 113 0.77 -18.68 28.68
CA PHE A 113 1.19 -19.81 29.50
C PHE A 113 0.38 -21.06 29.13
N THR A 114 0.83 -22.22 29.58
CA THR A 114 0.07 -23.48 29.53
C THR A 114 -0.42 -23.81 30.92
N ALA A 115 -1.73 -23.97 31.08
CA ALA A 115 -2.37 -24.27 32.35
C ALA A 115 -2.88 -25.71 32.39
N ARG A 116 -2.34 -26.50 33.31
CA ARG A 116 -2.79 -27.86 33.61
C ARG A 116 -3.29 -27.93 35.05
N CYS A 117 -4.41 -28.59 35.27
CA CYS A 117 -4.93 -28.84 36.62
C CYS A 117 -5.82 -30.07 36.68
N SER A 118 -5.86 -30.65 37.88
CA SER A 118 -6.83 -31.69 38.24
C SER A 118 -7.47 -31.33 39.59
N PRO A 119 -8.81 -31.28 39.69
CA PRO A 119 -9.77 -31.46 38.59
C PRO A 119 -9.85 -30.25 37.65
N ALA A 120 -10.50 -30.42 36.50
CA ALA A 120 -10.61 -29.38 35.48
C ALA A 120 -11.69 -28.33 35.83
N TYR A 121 -11.27 -27.07 36.02
CA TYR A 121 -12.18 -25.93 36.19
C TYR A 121 -11.49 -24.61 35.83
N PRO A 122 -12.24 -23.53 35.56
CA PRO A 122 -11.67 -22.21 35.31
C PRO A 122 -10.94 -21.67 36.54
N MET A 123 -9.77 -21.05 36.31
CA MET A 123 -8.96 -20.41 37.34
C MET A 123 -8.87 -18.90 37.09
N MET A 124 -8.34 -18.15 38.05
CA MET A 124 -8.19 -16.70 37.94
C MET A 124 -6.72 -16.31 37.78
N LEU A 125 -6.44 -15.46 36.80
CA LEU A 125 -5.22 -14.68 36.71
C LEU A 125 -5.52 -13.27 37.24
N GLY A 126 -4.68 -12.80 38.15
CA GLY A 126 -4.72 -11.44 38.66
C GLY A 126 -3.37 -10.76 38.55
N MET A 127 -3.38 -9.44 38.55
CA MET A 127 -2.21 -8.60 38.67
C MET A 127 -2.46 -7.61 39.79
N THR A 128 -1.40 -7.21 40.50
CA THR A 128 -1.48 -6.21 41.56
C THR A 128 -0.61 -5.03 41.18
N VAL A 129 -1.23 -3.87 41.03
CA VAL A 129 -0.64 -2.67 40.43
C VAL A 129 -0.73 -1.51 41.42
N PHE A 130 0.40 -0.87 41.69
CA PHE A 130 0.45 0.31 42.54
C PHE A 130 -0.14 1.51 41.81
N ASP A 131 -1.13 2.17 42.42
CA ASP A 131 -1.71 3.44 41.94
C ASP A 131 -1.33 4.55 42.92
N ASP A 132 -0.60 5.56 42.42
CA ASP A 132 -0.08 6.67 43.24
C ASP A 132 -1.15 7.46 44.00
N LYS A 133 -2.42 7.41 43.57
CA LYS A 133 -3.50 8.18 44.19
C LYS A 133 -4.16 7.46 45.36
N ILE A 134 -4.09 6.13 45.41
CA ILE A 134 -4.92 5.31 46.31
C ILE A 134 -4.15 4.20 47.02
N SER A 135 -3.03 3.76 46.48
CA SER A 135 -2.26 2.65 47.03
C SER A 135 -1.32 3.11 48.13
N VAL A 136 -1.27 2.34 49.21
CA VAL A 136 -0.37 2.56 50.34
C VAL A 136 0.78 1.57 50.27
N PRO A 137 2.05 2.00 50.15
CA PRO A 137 3.20 1.10 50.03
C PRO A 137 3.22 0.00 51.08
N GLY A 138 3.39 -1.25 50.65
CA GLY A 138 3.39 -2.42 51.52
C GLY A 138 2.00 -2.97 51.87
N GLN A 139 0.92 -2.23 51.63
CA GLN A 139 -0.45 -2.70 51.81
C GLN A 139 -1.06 -3.15 50.48
N TYR A 140 -0.69 -4.34 50.00
CA TYR A 140 -1.11 -4.85 48.68
C TYR A 140 -2.61 -4.90 48.44
N ILE A 141 -3.43 -5.02 49.49
CA ILE A 141 -4.89 -4.98 49.37
C ILE A 141 -5.41 -3.64 48.81
N THR A 142 -4.64 -2.55 48.97
CA THR A 142 -4.93 -1.20 48.46
C THR A 142 -4.46 -0.97 47.03
N TYR A 143 -3.80 -1.95 46.42
CA TYR A 143 -3.28 -1.88 45.05
C TYR A 143 -4.39 -2.33 44.10
N ARG A 144 -4.47 -1.71 42.91
CA ARG A 144 -5.45 -2.13 41.91
C ARG A 144 -5.18 -3.59 41.55
N SER A 145 -6.24 -4.40 41.57
CA SER A 145 -6.14 -5.84 41.33
C SER A 145 -6.87 -6.29 40.06
N PRO A 146 -6.51 -5.80 38.85
CA PRO A 146 -7.15 -6.23 37.63
C PRO A 146 -6.89 -7.72 37.36
N GLY A 147 -7.90 -8.43 36.86
CA GLY A 147 -7.79 -9.85 36.57
C GLY A 147 -8.78 -10.35 35.54
N THR A 148 -8.65 -11.63 35.21
CA THR A 148 -9.56 -12.37 34.33
C THR A 148 -9.54 -13.86 34.65
N PHE A 149 -10.54 -14.59 34.15
CA PHE A 149 -10.58 -16.05 34.25
C PHE A 149 -9.92 -16.70 33.03
N PHE A 150 -9.35 -17.89 33.23
CA PHE A 150 -8.78 -18.72 32.17
C PHE A 150 -9.14 -20.20 32.35
N PRO A 151 -9.26 -20.96 31.25
CA PRO A 151 -9.56 -22.38 31.31
C PRO A 151 -8.35 -23.19 31.76
N CYS A 152 -8.61 -24.29 32.46
CA CYS A 152 -7.58 -25.21 32.92
C CYS A 152 -8.14 -26.64 32.96
N ASN A 153 -7.34 -27.61 32.52
CA ASN A 153 -7.72 -29.03 32.46
C ASN A 153 -6.50 -29.95 32.62
N GLU A 154 -6.73 -31.26 32.64
CA GLU A 154 -5.68 -32.25 32.90
C GLU A 154 -4.69 -32.40 31.73
N GLN A 155 -5.12 -32.11 30.49
CA GLN A 155 -4.26 -32.20 29.30
C GLN A 155 -3.25 -31.03 29.24
N GLY A 156 -3.62 -29.87 29.77
CA GLY A 156 -2.88 -28.63 29.64
C GLY A 156 -3.40 -27.78 28.47
N VAL A 157 -3.96 -26.61 28.77
CA VAL A 157 -4.50 -25.68 27.77
C VAL A 157 -3.55 -24.51 27.55
N PRO A 158 -3.20 -24.17 26.29
CA PRO A 158 -2.50 -22.92 26.01
C PRO A 158 -3.44 -21.73 26.23
N VAL A 159 -3.01 -20.77 27.03
CA VAL A 159 -3.75 -19.56 27.39
C VAL A 159 -2.98 -18.34 26.89
N SER A 160 -3.71 -17.37 26.34
CA SER A 160 -3.20 -16.08 25.87
C SER A 160 -4.15 -14.98 26.34
N ILE A 161 -3.63 -14.02 27.13
CA ILE A 161 -4.43 -12.98 27.78
C ILE A 161 -3.80 -11.61 27.51
N ASP A 162 -4.61 -10.65 27.05
CA ASP A 162 -4.22 -9.24 26.94
C ASP A 162 -4.23 -8.59 28.33
N ILE A 163 -3.05 -8.28 28.86
CA ILE A 163 -2.87 -7.72 30.20
C ILE A 163 -3.22 -6.24 30.30
N ARG A 164 -3.50 -5.56 29.18
CA ARG A 164 -3.98 -4.16 29.14
C ARG A 164 -5.51 -4.06 29.20
N ARG A 165 -6.21 -5.18 29.05
CA ARG A 165 -7.69 -5.26 28.98
C ARG A 165 -8.30 -6.15 30.05
N LEU A 166 -7.64 -6.26 31.20
CA LEU A 166 -8.17 -6.94 32.37
C LEU A 166 -9.23 -6.08 33.06
N THR A 167 -10.01 -6.68 33.95
CA THR A 167 -11.08 -5.97 34.67
C THR A 167 -10.73 -5.84 36.14
N VAL A 168 -10.82 -4.62 36.68
CA VAL A 168 -10.78 -4.40 38.12
C VAL A 168 -12.12 -4.85 38.73
N PRO A 169 -12.11 -5.78 39.70
CA PRO A 169 -13.35 -6.30 40.28
C PRO A 169 -14.17 -5.24 41.02
N ASP A 170 -15.50 -5.28 40.88
CA ASP A 170 -16.42 -4.30 41.50
C ASP A 170 -16.39 -4.34 43.04
N TRP A 171 -16.13 -5.52 43.64
CA TRP A 171 -15.97 -5.66 45.09
C TRP A 171 -14.79 -4.84 45.62
N TRP A 172 -13.69 -4.78 44.86
CA TRP A 172 -12.48 -4.06 45.25
C TRP A 172 -12.71 -2.55 45.16
N LEU A 173 -13.39 -2.09 44.10
CA LEU A 173 -13.80 -0.68 43.97
C LEU A 173 -14.72 -0.28 45.13
N SER A 174 -15.65 -1.15 45.52
CA SER A 174 -16.55 -0.93 46.65
C SER A 174 -15.78 -0.85 47.98
N MET A 175 -14.81 -1.75 48.20
CA MET A 175 -13.94 -1.74 49.38
C MET A 175 -13.11 -0.46 49.48
N MET A 176 -12.57 0.03 48.35
CA MET A 176 -11.79 1.26 48.28
C MET A 176 -12.65 2.53 48.17
N LYS A 177 -13.99 2.39 48.17
CA LYS A 177 -14.97 3.48 48.02
C LYS A 177 -14.77 4.31 46.74
N LEU A 178 -14.44 3.64 45.64
CA LEU A 178 -14.26 4.24 44.31
C LEU A 178 -15.49 4.06 43.43
N PRO A 179 -15.74 4.97 42.46
CA PRO A 179 -16.84 4.80 41.53
C PRO A 179 -16.61 3.56 40.64
N LEU A 180 -17.69 2.88 40.28
CA LEU A 180 -17.64 1.69 39.41
C LEU A 180 -17.08 1.98 38.00
N SER A 181 -17.01 3.25 37.59
CA SER A 181 -16.37 3.68 36.35
C SER A 181 -14.83 3.71 36.44
N SER A 182 -14.23 3.67 37.64
CA SER A 182 -12.77 3.73 37.83
C SER A 182 -12.09 2.39 37.56
N LYS A 183 -12.34 1.78 36.40
CA LYS A 183 -11.79 0.47 36.01
C LYS A 183 -10.43 0.55 35.33
N ASP A 184 -10.02 1.73 34.89
CA ASP A 184 -8.72 1.94 34.25
C ASP A 184 -7.56 1.70 35.22
N TYR A 185 -6.45 1.20 34.67
CA TYR A 185 -5.20 0.97 35.38
C TYR A 185 -4.01 1.16 34.43
N GLN A 186 -2.83 1.39 34.99
CA GLN A 186 -1.59 1.58 34.25
C GLN A 186 -0.60 0.47 34.59
N LEU A 187 0.16 -0.02 33.62
CA LEU A 187 1.10 -1.13 33.84
C LEU A 187 2.50 -0.64 34.24
N ASP A 188 2.66 0.58 34.74
CA ASP A 188 3.95 1.18 35.07
C ASP A 188 4.54 0.69 36.41
N LYS A 189 3.69 0.27 37.35
CA LYS A 189 4.12 -0.18 38.69
C LYS A 189 3.47 -1.51 39.09
N VAL A 190 3.74 -2.56 38.30
CA VAL A 190 3.23 -3.91 38.58
C VAL A 190 4.06 -4.54 39.70
N ALA A 191 3.42 -4.91 40.81
CA ALA A 191 4.07 -5.49 41.97
C ALA A 191 3.97 -7.03 41.98
N GLN A 192 2.84 -7.58 41.54
CA GLN A 192 2.57 -9.02 41.64
C GLN A 192 1.75 -9.54 40.46
N PHE A 193 1.98 -10.81 40.11
CA PHE A 193 1.03 -11.64 39.35
C PHE A 193 0.47 -12.72 40.26
N SER A 194 -0.78 -13.12 40.09
CA SER A 194 -1.40 -14.17 40.90
C SER A 194 -2.13 -15.18 40.04
N PHE A 195 -1.95 -16.46 40.34
CA PHE A 195 -2.73 -17.56 39.77
C PHE A 195 -3.43 -18.28 40.92
N GLY A 196 -4.74 -18.48 40.83
CA GLY A 196 -5.45 -19.11 41.93
C GLY A 196 -6.88 -19.48 41.63
N SER A 197 -7.58 -19.80 42.72
CA SER A 197 -8.99 -20.13 42.76
C SER A 197 -9.85 -19.07 42.07
N SER A 198 -10.91 -19.53 41.43
CA SER A 198 -11.98 -18.70 40.89
C SER A 198 -13.27 -18.90 41.69
N SER A 199 -14.32 -18.15 41.35
CA SER A 199 -15.66 -18.36 41.91
C SER A 199 -16.29 -19.71 41.49
N ARG A 200 -15.66 -20.48 40.59
CA ARG A 200 -16.10 -21.79 40.13
C ARG A 200 -15.31 -22.94 40.76
N THR A 201 -14.29 -22.64 41.56
CA THR A 201 -13.46 -23.66 42.19
C THR A 201 -14.28 -24.41 43.25
N PRO A 202 -14.30 -25.76 43.22
CA PRO A 202 -14.99 -26.55 44.22
C PRO A 202 -14.30 -26.46 45.58
N PHE A 203 -15.11 -26.53 46.64
CA PHE A 203 -14.62 -26.58 48.01
C PHE A 203 -14.30 -28.01 48.44
N ASP A 204 -13.45 -28.13 49.46
CA ASP A 204 -13.09 -29.37 50.15
C ASP A 204 -12.52 -30.47 49.25
N LEU A 205 -11.95 -30.06 48.11
CA LEU A 205 -11.33 -30.93 47.13
C LEU A 205 -9.88 -30.51 46.94
N ASP A 206 -8.98 -31.49 47.01
CA ASP A 206 -7.57 -31.27 46.74
C ASP A 206 -7.39 -31.06 45.23
N ALA A 207 -6.74 -29.97 44.88
CA ALA A 207 -6.45 -29.61 43.51
C ALA A 207 -4.95 -29.47 43.28
N HIS A 208 -4.49 -30.02 42.17
CA HIS A 208 -3.12 -29.86 41.68
C HIS A 208 -3.12 -28.92 40.47
N VAL A 209 -2.22 -27.94 40.44
CA VAL A 209 -2.10 -26.97 39.35
C VAL A 209 -0.66 -26.82 38.92
N ASP A 210 -0.44 -26.97 37.62
CA ASP A 210 0.81 -26.70 36.93
C ASP A 210 0.60 -25.59 35.89
N ILE A 211 1.25 -24.45 36.11
CA ILE A 211 1.36 -23.38 35.12
C ILE A 211 2.78 -23.40 34.57
N SER A 212 2.92 -23.52 33.25
CA SER A 212 4.22 -23.60 32.57
C SER A 212 4.29 -22.64 31.38
N ASN A 213 5.50 -22.42 30.86
CA ASN A 213 5.76 -21.53 29.72
C ASN A 213 5.23 -20.09 29.89
N ILE A 214 5.26 -19.55 31.11
CA ILE A 214 4.81 -18.19 31.41
C ILE A 214 5.72 -17.17 30.74
N LYS A 215 5.20 -16.50 29.71
CA LYS A 215 5.91 -15.49 28.92
C LYS A 215 5.04 -14.24 28.76
N LEU A 216 5.65 -13.09 28.94
CA LEU A 216 5.13 -11.78 28.58
C LEU A 216 5.68 -11.38 27.21
N HIS A 217 4.80 -10.96 26.32
CA HIS A 217 5.13 -10.51 24.98
C HIS A 217 5.05 -9.00 24.92
N ARG A 218 6.18 -8.38 24.57
CA ARG A 218 6.28 -6.96 24.26
C ARG A 218 6.04 -6.77 22.77
N GLN A 219 5.33 -5.71 22.40
CA GLN A 219 5.21 -5.30 21.00
C GLN A 219 5.95 -3.98 20.80
N ASP A 220 7.14 -4.05 20.19
CA ASP A 220 7.91 -2.85 19.86
C ASP A 220 7.69 -2.45 18.40
N TYR A 221 6.70 -1.58 18.19
CA TYR A 221 6.33 -1.06 16.87
C TYR A 221 7.47 -0.29 16.17
N ARG A 222 8.51 0.14 16.89
CA ARG A 222 9.63 0.88 16.28
C ARG A 222 10.36 0.04 15.24
N TYR A 223 10.51 -1.26 15.48
CA TYR A 223 11.10 -2.18 14.51
C TYR A 223 10.22 -2.35 13.27
N ILE A 224 8.90 -2.43 13.44
CA ILE A 224 7.97 -2.53 12.30
C ILE A 224 8.00 -1.26 11.45
N VAL A 225 8.03 -0.08 12.08
CA VAL A 225 8.17 1.20 11.37
C VAL A 225 9.52 1.29 10.65
N ALA A 226 10.61 0.91 11.31
CA ALA A 226 11.95 0.89 10.71
C ALA A 226 12.01 -0.04 9.49
N LEU A 227 11.42 -1.23 9.58
CA LEU A 227 11.28 -2.15 8.45
C LEU A 227 10.53 -1.50 7.29
N ALA A 228 9.37 -0.88 7.55
CA ALA A 228 8.58 -0.21 6.51
C ALA A 228 9.37 0.91 5.80
N VAL A 229 10.16 1.70 6.55
CA VAL A 229 11.05 2.73 5.98
C VAL A 229 12.16 2.10 5.13
N ILE A 230 12.83 1.06 5.61
CA ILE A 230 13.90 0.38 4.88
C ILE A 230 13.37 -0.21 3.57
N LEU A 231 12.24 -0.91 3.61
CA LEU A 231 11.60 -1.46 2.43
C LEU A 231 11.21 -0.35 1.46
N GLY A 232 10.53 0.69 1.94
CA GLY A 232 10.12 1.83 1.12
C GLY A 232 11.29 2.51 0.41
N THR A 233 12.38 2.78 1.13
CA THR A 233 13.59 3.38 0.54
C THR A 233 14.26 2.45 -0.47
N GLY A 234 14.33 1.14 -0.20
CA GLY A 234 14.86 0.13 -1.11
C GLY A 234 14.09 0.07 -2.43
N TRP A 235 12.76 0.03 -2.37
CA TRP A 235 11.89 0.01 -3.55
C TRP A 235 11.95 1.32 -4.35
N ILE A 236 12.05 2.47 -3.69
CA ILE A 236 12.24 3.76 -4.35
C ILE A 236 13.58 3.77 -5.10
N MET A 237 14.68 3.36 -4.45
CA MET A 237 15.99 3.30 -5.10
C MET A 237 16.00 2.33 -6.30
N PHE A 238 15.37 1.16 -6.15
CA PHE A 238 15.22 0.20 -7.25
C PHE A 238 14.41 0.79 -8.41
N GLY A 239 13.29 1.47 -8.13
CA GLY A 239 12.47 2.15 -9.13
C GLY A 239 13.24 3.24 -9.89
N ILE A 240 13.98 4.08 -9.18
CA ILE A 240 14.84 5.13 -9.78
C ILE A 240 15.92 4.48 -10.66
N TRP A 241 16.61 3.45 -10.16
CA TRP A 241 17.63 2.75 -10.93
C TRP A 241 17.05 2.09 -12.19
N PHE A 242 15.91 1.41 -12.05
CA PHE A 242 15.23 0.75 -13.16
C PHE A 242 14.82 1.77 -14.23
N PHE A 243 14.18 2.87 -13.84
CA PHE A 243 13.74 3.89 -14.78
C PHE A 243 14.92 4.59 -15.48
N ARG A 244 15.97 4.98 -14.75
CA ARG A 244 17.17 5.59 -15.34
C ARG A 244 17.90 4.65 -16.28
N THR A 245 17.97 3.37 -15.94
CA THR A 245 18.66 2.38 -16.78
C THR A 245 17.81 2.04 -18.01
N HIS A 246 16.49 1.91 -17.84
CA HIS A 246 15.56 1.66 -18.94
C HIS A 246 15.59 2.80 -19.96
N THR A 247 15.44 4.05 -19.51
CA THR A 247 15.52 5.25 -20.36
C THR A 247 16.85 5.35 -21.12
N ARG A 248 17.99 5.06 -20.47
CA ARG A 248 19.30 4.98 -21.13
C ARG A 248 19.34 3.89 -22.22
N THR A 249 18.84 2.70 -21.93
CA THR A 249 18.84 1.60 -22.92
C THR A 249 17.91 1.90 -24.11
N LEU A 250 16.77 2.54 -23.85
CA LEU A 250 15.84 2.96 -24.88
C LEU A 250 16.46 4.05 -25.77
N ALA A 251 17.03 5.09 -25.17
CA ALA A 251 17.73 6.16 -25.90
C ALA A 251 18.88 5.62 -26.76
N ALA A 252 19.68 4.69 -26.22
CA ALA A 252 20.74 4.02 -26.98
C ALA A 252 20.18 3.25 -28.19
N SER A 253 19.07 2.52 -28.02
CA SER A 253 18.42 1.80 -29.12
C SER A 253 17.81 2.72 -30.19
N LEU A 254 17.33 3.89 -29.78
CA LEU A 254 16.82 4.93 -30.70
C LEU A 254 17.96 5.55 -31.50
N SER A 255 19.09 5.85 -30.85
CA SER A 255 20.28 6.39 -31.51
C SER A 255 20.89 5.42 -32.53
N SER A 256 20.85 4.11 -32.24
CA SER A 256 21.37 3.10 -33.16
C SER A 256 20.43 2.87 -34.36
N ARG A 257 19.12 2.91 -34.15
CA ARG A 257 18.14 2.93 -35.25
C ARG A 257 18.29 4.19 -36.10
N LEU A 258 18.36 5.36 -35.49
CA LEU A 258 18.60 6.64 -36.18
C LEU A 258 19.90 6.64 -36.99
N LYS A 259 21.00 6.07 -36.47
CA LYS A 259 22.27 5.96 -37.21
C LYS A 259 22.23 4.91 -38.33
N LYS A 260 21.45 3.83 -38.15
CA LYS A 260 21.31 2.75 -39.14
C LYS A 260 20.38 3.16 -40.29
N ASP A 261 19.39 3.98 -39.99
CA ASP A 261 18.41 4.51 -40.94
C ASP A 261 18.79 5.90 -41.48
N LEU A 262 19.91 6.49 -41.02
CA LEU A 262 20.50 7.65 -41.66
C LEU A 262 21.16 7.17 -42.97
N PRO A 263 20.63 7.50 -44.16
CA PRO A 263 21.40 7.28 -45.37
C PRO A 263 22.68 8.11 -45.25
N LEU A 264 23.83 7.47 -45.51
CA LEU A 264 25.10 8.15 -45.77
C LEU A 264 24.90 9.07 -46.99
N VAL A 265 24.33 10.26 -46.78
CA VAL A 265 24.41 11.35 -47.73
C VAL A 265 25.82 11.89 -47.59
N ALA A 266 26.72 11.22 -48.30
CA ALA A 266 28.03 11.76 -48.63
C ALA A 266 27.82 13.16 -49.20
N TYR A 267 28.59 14.11 -48.67
CA TYR A 267 28.76 15.45 -49.20
C TYR A 267 28.89 15.40 -50.73
N ARG A 268 27.83 15.81 -51.44
CA ARG A 268 27.92 16.26 -52.83
C ARG A 268 27.42 17.68 -52.87
N GLN A 269 28.34 18.61 -52.58
CA GLN A 269 28.16 20.00 -52.99
C GLN A 269 28.06 20.04 -54.52
N LEU A 270 26.99 20.64 -55.03
CA LEU A 270 26.98 21.42 -56.26
C LEU A 270 25.73 22.32 -56.27
N THR A 271 26.00 23.56 -55.89
CA THR A 271 25.30 24.84 -56.05
C THR A 271 24.26 24.87 -57.17
N LEU A 272 22.99 25.09 -56.84
CA LEU A 272 21.96 25.69 -57.72
C LEU A 272 20.76 26.15 -56.86
N GLN A 273 20.84 27.29 -56.19
CA GLN A 273 19.68 27.85 -55.46
C GLN A 273 19.79 29.38 -55.44
N PRO A 274 19.17 30.01 -56.46
CA PRO A 274 17.87 30.68 -56.26
C PRO A 274 16.77 30.29 -57.28
N TYR A 275 17.11 29.63 -58.38
CA TYR A 275 16.17 29.34 -59.48
C TYR A 275 15.19 28.19 -59.18
N ARG A 276 15.59 27.20 -58.36
CA ARG A 276 14.73 26.06 -57.96
C ARG A 276 13.55 26.48 -57.07
N ASP A 277 13.72 27.50 -56.24
CA ASP A 277 12.70 27.90 -55.27
C ASP A 277 11.54 28.66 -55.95
N GLU A 278 11.83 29.44 -57.00
CA GLU A 278 10.82 30.17 -57.77
C GLU A 278 10.02 29.25 -58.72
N GLU A 279 10.70 28.30 -59.38
CA GLU A 279 10.04 27.25 -60.16
C GLU A 279 9.14 26.37 -59.27
N MET A 280 9.63 26.00 -58.07
CA MET A 280 8.84 25.24 -57.09
C MET A 280 7.61 26.01 -56.64
N ALA A 281 7.78 27.28 -56.25
CA ALA A 281 6.67 28.11 -55.81
C ALA A 281 5.59 28.22 -56.89
N THR A 282 5.99 28.33 -58.16
CA THR A 282 5.08 28.40 -59.30
C THR A 282 4.30 27.09 -59.50
N VAL A 283 4.99 25.94 -59.44
CA VAL A 283 4.36 24.60 -59.55
C VAL A 283 3.38 24.35 -58.40
N LEU A 284 3.78 24.62 -57.16
CA LEU A 284 2.92 24.43 -55.99
C LEU A 284 1.72 25.37 -56.02
N LYS A 285 1.91 26.63 -56.43
CA LYS A 285 0.81 27.60 -56.59
C LYS A 285 -0.18 27.15 -57.66
N PHE A 286 0.31 26.62 -58.79
CA PHE A 286 -0.56 26.10 -59.85
C PHE A 286 -1.41 24.92 -59.34
N ILE A 287 -0.79 23.97 -58.62
CA ILE A 287 -1.51 22.84 -58.02
C ILE A 287 -2.52 23.33 -56.98
N ALA A 288 -2.12 24.21 -56.08
CA ALA A 288 -2.97 24.76 -55.02
C ALA A 288 -4.17 25.56 -55.55
N THR A 289 -4.07 26.12 -56.76
CA THR A 289 -5.17 26.85 -57.39
C THR A 289 -6.11 25.93 -58.18
N ASN A 290 -5.60 24.81 -58.69
CA ASN A 290 -6.33 23.93 -59.62
C ASN A 290 -6.68 22.54 -59.04
N TYR A 291 -6.37 22.25 -57.78
CA TYR A 291 -6.57 20.92 -57.19
C TYR A 291 -8.03 20.45 -57.23
N THR A 292 -9.00 21.35 -57.29
CA THR A 292 -10.43 21.02 -57.39
C THR A 292 -10.83 20.46 -58.76
N ASN A 293 -9.99 20.59 -59.80
CA ASN A 293 -10.26 20.01 -61.12
C ASN A 293 -9.99 18.49 -61.10
N PRO A 294 -11.00 17.61 -61.30
CA PRO A 294 -10.81 16.16 -61.30
C PRO A 294 -9.82 15.65 -62.36
N GLU A 295 -9.66 16.39 -63.45
CA GLU A 295 -8.77 16.06 -64.58
C GLU A 295 -7.35 16.62 -64.41
N LEU A 296 -7.04 17.24 -63.26
CA LEU A 296 -5.70 17.77 -63.00
C LEU A 296 -4.66 16.64 -63.02
N ASP A 297 -3.84 16.66 -64.05
CA ASP A 297 -2.74 15.73 -64.26
C ASP A 297 -1.40 16.45 -64.37
N LEU A 298 -0.33 15.67 -64.48
CA LEU A 298 1.02 16.21 -64.56
C LEU A 298 1.24 17.04 -65.84
N GLU A 299 0.59 16.67 -66.94
CA GLU A 299 0.71 17.36 -68.23
C GLU A 299 0.07 18.75 -68.15
N SER A 300 -1.07 18.88 -67.47
CA SER A 300 -1.74 20.15 -67.21
C SER A 300 -0.85 21.12 -66.42
N VAL A 301 -0.10 20.61 -65.43
CA VAL A 301 0.85 21.44 -64.65
C VAL A 301 2.05 21.87 -65.48
N VAL A 302 2.60 20.97 -66.29
CA VAL A 302 3.70 21.27 -67.21
C VAL A 302 3.28 22.34 -68.23
N ALA A 303 2.10 22.19 -68.82
CA ALA A 303 1.56 23.16 -69.76
C ALA A 303 1.27 24.52 -69.11
N GLY A 304 0.77 24.53 -67.87
CA GLY A 304 0.41 25.76 -67.16
C GLY A 304 1.57 26.51 -66.51
N THR A 305 2.73 25.87 -66.32
CA THR A 305 3.88 26.46 -65.63
C THR A 305 5.14 26.55 -66.50
N GLY A 306 5.17 25.90 -67.66
CA GLY A 306 6.36 25.79 -68.52
C GLY A 306 7.46 24.88 -67.95
N ALA A 307 7.21 24.22 -66.81
CA ALA A 307 8.19 23.36 -66.14
C ALA A 307 8.37 22.03 -66.89
N ASN A 308 9.60 21.49 -66.90
CA ASN A 308 9.86 20.19 -67.51
C ASN A 308 9.22 19.05 -66.69
N ARG A 309 8.46 18.15 -67.34
CA ARG A 309 7.75 17.01 -66.72
C ARG A 309 8.61 16.17 -65.78
N ASN A 310 9.84 15.83 -66.19
CA ASN A 310 10.73 15.01 -65.36
C ASN A 310 11.18 15.80 -64.12
N LYS A 311 11.44 17.10 -64.29
CA LYS A 311 11.80 18.00 -63.18
C LYS A 311 10.66 18.16 -62.18
N VAL A 312 9.39 18.22 -62.59
CA VAL A 312 8.26 18.38 -61.66
C VAL A 312 8.15 17.18 -60.71
N ASN A 313 8.26 15.95 -61.23
CA ASN A 313 8.22 14.76 -60.38
C ASN A 313 9.45 14.65 -59.47
N ASP A 314 10.64 14.95 -59.99
CA ASP A 314 11.89 14.91 -59.21
C ASP A 314 11.89 15.98 -58.12
N LEU A 315 11.35 17.16 -58.41
CA LEU A 315 11.23 18.28 -57.49
C LEU A 315 10.23 17.98 -56.36
N LEU A 316 9.03 17.47 -56.67
CA LEU A 316 8.05 17.07 -55.65
C LEU A 316 8.56 15.91 -54.77
N LYS A 317 9.30 14.96 -55.35
CA LYS A 317 9.90 13.85 -54.57
C LYS A 317 11.05 14.31 -53.69
N THR A 318 11.89 15.22 -54.18
CA THR A 318 13.08 15.68 -53.45
C THR A 318 12.71 16.62 -52.30
N GLU A 319 11.77 17.55 -52.55
CA GLU A 319 11.39 18.59 -51.57
C GLU A 319 10.28 18.14 -50.63
N LEU A 320 9.29 17.39 -51.13
CA LEU A 320 8.09 16.99 -50.37
C LEU A 320 8.00 15.49 -50.09
N GLY A 321 8.92 14.68 -50.63
CA GLY A 321 8.90 13.22 -50.46
C GLY A 321 7.70 12.54 -51.14
N MET A 322 6.98 13.23 -52.02
CA MET A 322 5.71 12.76 -52.59
C MET A 322 5.75 12.74 -54.12
N THR A 323 5.03 11.80 -54.72
CA THR A 323 4.71 11.85 -56.15
C THR A 323 3.69 12.96 -56.41
N PHE A 324 3.58 13.43 -57.65
CA PHE A 324 2.54 14.39 -58.04
C PHE A 324 1.13 13.97 -57.57
N THR A 325 0.73 12.75 -57.90
CA THR A 325 -0.57 12.19 -57.50
C THR A 325 -0.71 12.10 -55.98
N GLY A 326 0.36 11.74 -55.27
CA GLY A 326 0.38 11.69 -53.81
C GLY A 326 0.16 13.07 -53.19
N TYR A 327 0.82 14.09 -53.73
CA TYR A 327 0.69 15.48 -53.26
C TYR A 327 -0.71 16.03 -53.52
N VAL A 328 -1.25 15.86 -54.73
CA VAL A 328 -2.63 16.29 -55.06
C VAL A 328 -3.65 15.58 -54.17
N ASN A 329 -3.53 14.26 -53.99
CA ASN A 329 -4.43 13.51 -53.10
C ASN A 329 -4.34 14.02 -51.67
N LYS A 330 -3.14 14.25 -51.14
CA LYS A 330 -2.96 14.77 -49.79
C LYS A 330 -3.60 16.14 -49.62
N LEU A 331 -3.41 17.04 -50.59
CA LEU A 331 -4.02 18.36 -50.58
C LEU A 331 -5.55 18.28 -50.59
N ARG A 332 -6.13 17.45 -51.48
CA ARG A 332 -7.58 17.22 -51.58
C ARG A 332 -8.17 16.64 -50.29
N LEU A 333 -7.52 15.64 -49.70
CA LEU A 333 -7.97 15.01 -48.45
C LEU A 333 -7.89 15.98 -47.26
N THR A 334 -6.82 16.78 -47.20
CA THR A 334 -6.65 17.81 -46.17
C THR A 334 -7.75 18.85 -46.25
N GLU A 335 -8.07 19.32 -47.45
CA GLU A 335 -9.15 20.26 -47.65
C GLU A 335 -10.52 19.63 -47.38
N ALA A 336 -10.73 18.38 -47.75
CA ALA A 336 -11.96 17.66 -47.43
C ALA A 336 -12.14 17.51 -45.92
N ALA A 337 -11.08 17.25 -45.16
CA ALA A 337 -11.13 17.19 -43.70
C ALA A 337 -11.56 18.54 -43.10
N ARG A 338 -11.01 19.66 -43.61
CA ARG A 338 -11.41 21.02 -43.22
C ARG A 338 -12.88 21.31 -43.55
N LEU A 339 -13.33 20.97 -44.75
CA LEU A 339 -14.72 21.16 -45.17
C LEU A 339 -15.70 20.28 -44.38
N LEU A 340 -15.28 19.08 -43.98
CA LEU A 340 -16.09 18.18 -43.14
C LEU A 340 -16.35 18.75 -41.75
N THR A 341 -15.45 19.58 -41.23
CA THR A 341 -15.61 20.26 -39.93
C THR A 341 -16.36 21.59 -40.05
N GLU A 342 -16.16 22.34 -41.14
CA GLU A 342 -16.76 23.67 -41.29
C GLU A 342 -18.18 23.65 -41.89
N LYS A 343 -18.48 22.71 -42.79
CA LYS A 343 -19.78 22.66 -43.50
C LYS A 343 -20.65 21.51 -42.98
N SER A 344 -21.36 21.77 -41.89
CA SER A 344 -22.25 20.78 -41.24
C SER A 344 -23.39 20.27 -42.13
N THR A 345 -23.86 21.09 -43.09
CA THR A 345 -25.00 20.77 -43.96
C THR A 345 -24.64 20.07 -45.26
N ALA A 346 -23.37 20.12 -45.70
CA ALA A 346 -22.95 19.50 -46.96
C ALA A 346 -22.85 17.98 -46.82
N THR A 347 -23.28 17.25 -47.85
CA THR A 347 -23.12 15.78 -47.86
C THR A 347 -21.66 15.38 -48.09
N VAL A 348 -21.27 14.18 -47.65
CA VAL A 348 -19.91 13.66 -47.89
C VAL A 348 -19.61 13.58 -49.40
N ALA A 349 -20.61 13.27 -50.22
CA ALA A 349 -20.49 13.25 -51.66
C ALA A 349 -20.22 14.66 -52.23
N GLU A 350 -20.97 15.68 -51.80
CA GLU A 350 -20.75 17.07 -52.20
C GLU A 350 -19.33 17.54 -51.85
N ILE A 351 -18.85 17.22 -50.66
CA ILE A 351 -17.48 17.58 -50.24
C ILE A 351 -16.45 16.89 -51.13
N ALA A 352 -16.61 15.59 -51.39
CA ALA A 352 -15.71 14.83 -52.26
C ALA A 352 -15.63 15.44 -53.68
N TYR A 353 -16.77 15.79 -54.28
CA TYR A 353 -16.81 16.45 -55.59
C TYR A 353 -16.20 17.86 -55.53
N SER A 354 -16.46 18.63 -54.46
CA SER A 354 -15.96 20.01 -54.33
C SER A 354 -14.44 20.11 -54.24
N VAL A 355 -13.76 19.07 -53.75
CA VAL A 355 -12.29 19.00 -53.68
C VAL A 355 -11.67 18.31 -54.89
N GLY A 356 -12.45 17.92 -55.90
CA GLY A 356 -11.95 17.36 -57.15
C GLY A 356 -11.87 15.84 -57.25
N TYR A 357 -12.62 15.09 -56.42
CA TYR A 357 -12.80 13.66 -56.65
C TYR A 357 -13.98 13.39 -57.56
N GLY A 358 -13.76 12.77 -58.72
CA GLY A 358 -14.84 12.29 -59.60
C GLY A 358 -15.53 11.01 -59.11
N ASN A 359 -14.99 10.34 -58.09
CA ASN A 359 -15.51 9.08 -57.56
C ASN A 359 -15.52 9.07 -56.03
N VAL A 360 -16.73 9.08 -55.44
CA VAL A 360 -16.94 9.12 -53.98
C VAL A 360 -16.43 7.85 -53.28
N SER A 361 -16.55 6.69 -53.91
CA SER A 361 -16.04 5.43 -53.35
C SER A 361 -14.51 5.43 -53.26
N TYR A 362 -13.83 5.98 -54.27
CA TYR A 362 -12.38 6.16 -54.26
C TYR A 362 -11.93 7.16 -53.18
N PHE A 363 -12.64 8.29 -53.06
CA PHE A 363 -12.44 9.26 -51.98
C PHE A 363 -12.56 8.62 -50.60
N ASN A 364 -13.66 7.89 -50.33
CA ASN A 364 -13.90 7.27 -49.03
C ASN A 364 -12.78 6.30 -48.62
N ARG A 365 -12.26 5.52 -49.59
CA ARG A 365 -11.14 4.60 -49.35
C ARG A 365 -9.87 5.37 -48.98
N LEU A 366 -9.48 6.35 -49.79
CA LEU A 366 -8.28 7.17 -49.53
C LEU A 366 -8.38 7.96 -48.22
N PHE A 367 -9.54 8.54 -47.92
CA PHE A 367 -9.76 9.28 -46.67
C PHE A 367 -9.60 8.38 -45.44
N LYS A 368 -10.12 7.15 -45.51
CA LYS A 368 -9.95 6.17 -44.43
C LYS A 368 -8.51 5.69 -44.29
N GLU A 369 -7.79 5.54 -45.40
CA GLU A 369 -6.36 5.20 -45.39
C GLU A 369 -5.52 6.31 -44.75
N GLU A 370 -5.81 7.58 -45.04
CA GLU A 370 -5.06 8.73 -44.50
C GLU A 370 -5.41 9.04 -43.03
N TYR A 371 -6.69 9.07 -42.67
CA TYR A 371 -7.16 9.52 -41.35
C TYR A 371 -7.59 8.39 -40.40
N GLY A 372 -7.49 7.13 -40.84
CA GLY A 372 -7.84 5.94 -40.03
C GLY A 372 -9.34 5.76 -39.76
N CYS A 373 -10.21 6.67 -40.23
CA CYS A 373 -11.65 6.64 -40.02
C CYS A 373 -12.42 7.10 -41.26
N THR A 374 -13.72 6.80 -41.34
CA THR A 374 -14.54 7.22 -42.49
C THR A 374 -14.83 8.72 -42.44
N PRO A 375 -15.05 9.42 -43.57
CA PRO A 375 -15.42 10.84 -43.58
C PRO A 375 -16.61 11.18 -42.68
N LYS A 376 -17.61 10.28 -42.64
CA LYS A 376 -18.78 10.43 -41.75
C LYS A 376 -18.40 10.35 -40.28
N ALA A 377 -17.52 9.43 -39.90
CA ALA A 377 -17.01 9.33 -38.53
C ALA A 377 -16.13 10.55 -38.17
N PHE A 378 -15.29 11.00 -39.10
CA PHE A 378 -14.44 12.18 -38.94
C PHE A 378 -15.26 13.44 -38.61
N ARG A 379 -16.42 13.61 -39.27
CA ARG A 379 -17.36 14.70 -38.98
C ARG A 379 -17.90 14.69 -37.55
N THR A 380 -18.21 13.51 -37.00
CA THR A 380 -18.76 13.37 -35.64
C THR A 380 -17.70 13.52 -34.55
N LEU A 381 -16.41 13.31 -34.88
CA LEU A 381 -15.29 13.36 -33.94
C LEU A 381 -14.72 14.76 -33.75
N ALA A 382 -15.10 15.74 -34.58
CA ALA A 382 -14.65 17.11 -34.44
C ALA A 382 -15.34 17.74 -33.19
N PRO A 383 -14.59 18.15 -32.17
CA PRO A 383 -15.17 18.87 -31.04
C PRO A 383 -15.76 20.20 -31.53
N ASP A 384 -16.94 20.51 -31.02
CA ASP A 384 -17.67 21.77 -31.21
C ASP A 384 -16.71 22.95 -30.90
N GLN A 385 -16.09 23.52 -31.93
CA GLN A 385 -15.40 24.80 -31.82
C GLN A 385 -16.48 25.87 -31.95
N PRO A 386 -16.63 26.78 -30.97
CA PRO A 386 -17.66 27.81 -31.03
C PRO A 386 -17.43 28.68 -32.26
N SER A 387 -18.46 28.78 -33.11
CA SER A 387 -18.52 29.70 -34.24
C SER A 387 -18.36 31.14 -33.74
N PHE A 388 -17.15 31.69 -33.83
CA PHE A 388 -16.95 33.13 -33.88
C PHE A 388 -17.35 33.58 -35.28
N ASP A 389 -18.66 33.80 -35.47
CA ASP A 389 -19.26 34.69 -36.48
C ASP A 389 -20.79 34.44 -36.48
N ALA A 390 -21.45 34.96 -35.45
CA ALA A 390 -22.89 35.19 -35.48
C ALA A 390 -23.15 36.63 -35.01
N GLU A 391 -23.16 37.56 -35.96
CA GLU A 391 -23.77 38.87 -35.76
C GLU A 391 -25.24 38.70 -35.31
N PRO A 392 -25.71 39.49 -34.34
CA PRO A 392 -27.06 39.34 -33.81
C PRO A 392 -28.10 39.86 -34.80
N ARG A 393 -29.09 39.00 -35.12
CA ARG A 393 -30.31 39.43 -35.83
C ARG A 393 -31.10 40.44 -34.99
N PRO A 394 -31.68 41.49 -35.60
CA PRO A 394 -32.40 42.54 -34.88
C PRO A 394 -33.70 42.02 -34.25
N LYS A 395 -34.01 42.51 -33.04
CA LYS A 395 -35.29 42.30 -32.37
C LYS A 395 -36.42 42.86 -33.23
N LYS A 396 -37.34 42.01 -33.68
CA LYS A 396 -38.66 42.46 -34.14
C LYS A 396 -39.46 42.96 -32.94
N VAL A 397 -39.71 44.25 -32.94
CA VAL A 397 -40.81 44.89 -32.21
C VAL A 397 -42.10 44.58 -32.99
N GLY A 398 -43.11 44.10 -32.28
CA GLY A 398 -44.52 44.05 -32.70
C GLY A 398 -45.32 43.81 -31.42
N ASN A 399 -45.96 44.83 -30.81
CA ASN A 399 -47.24 45.43 -31.18
C ASN A 399 -48.30 44.38 -31.53
N GLY A 400 -49.24 44.20 -30.59
CA GLY A 400 -50.39 43.30 -30.66
C GLY A 400 -50.77 42.83 -29.27
#